data_AF-A0AA48KB54-F1
#
_entry.id   AF-A0AA48KB54-F1
#
_cell.length_a   1.000
_cell.length_b   1.000
_cell.length_c   1.000
_cell.angle_alpha   90.00
_cell.angle_beta   90.00
_cell.angle_gamma   90.00
#
_symmetry.space_group_name_H-M   'P 1'
#
loop_
_entity.id
_entity.type
_entity.pdbx_description
1 polymer ?
#
loop_
_entity_poly.entity_id
_entity_poly.type
_entity_poly.pdbx_seq_one_letter_code
_entity_poly.pdbx_strand_id
1 'polypeptide(L)'
;MKIGILLLAGLCSGAGWAQAPTIRQGLVKPMWITALPDQAGRVYAMGLAPVAPSEAQALTQASQNARGEVLSRLRASVKSETNVSTKATMTRQTGGPLTGTSEQQVGQNTSIQASATELPGLSVEETWVDVKGATAYALAYLDVPVAERELRARFTAQKNDLFQESETPGAPRERLRQLNRLKNAQVELAKLDDMAALLAAGGGDPRLRGDIRAGKLAVDRQMDQLRGSLTLSLEGGAGASQIAAILRNAALRTGLGWAERNGEFQLVLDYRSDARTAKVDVSHAQWNGWWRGGWVSHTTTKDTGIIVARGVLSITLRDRAGTEYESVEIEAKGLGVSDFQAENRLKQDFREKVERTFTKWLENLVK
;
A
#
# COMPACT_ATOMS: atom_id res chain seq x y z
N MET A 1 -27.25 -67.14 13.37
CA MET A 1 -28.23 -66.39 14.19
C MET A 1 -27.64 -64.99 14.42
N LYS A 2 -28.34 -63.93 13.92
CA LYS A 2 -28.07 -62.46 14.02
C LYS A 2 -26.75 -61.98 13.38
N ILE A 3 -26.69 -61.41 12.16
CA ILE A 3 -27.24 -60.13 11.62
C ILE A 3 -27.00 -58.93 12.55
N GLY A 4 -26.17 -57.99 12.07
CA GLY A 4 -25.99 -56.64 12.60
C GLY A 4 -25.27 -55.75 11.58
N ILE A 5 -26.05 -55.15 10.68
CA ILE A 5 -25.69 -54.09 9.72
C ILE A 5 -25.86 -52.72 10.41
N LEU A 6 -24.95 -51.77 10.18
CA LEU A 6 -25.14 -50.32 10.29
C LEU A 6 -23.94 -49.62 9.59
N LEU A 7 -24.03 -49.19 8.32
CA LEU A 7 -24.47 -47.87 7.81
C LEU A 7 -23.90 -46.67 8.60
N LEU A 8 -22.96 -45.84 8.11
CA LEU A 8 -22.88 -44.86 6.98
C LEU A 8 -23.13 -43.40 7.42
N ALA A 9 -22.46 -42.49 6.70
CA ALA A 9 -22.55 -41.01 6.68
C ALA A 9 -21.65 -40.28 7.70
N GLY A 10 -20.89 -39.25 7.36
CA GLY A 10 -20.76 -38.48 6.12
C GLY A 10 -20.22 -37.10 6.50
N LEU A 11 -19.04 -36.73 6.02
CA LEU A 11 -18.46 -35.39 6.19
C LEU A 11 -17.44 -35.14 5.06
N CYS A 12 -17.97 -34.91 3.86
CA CYS A 12 -17.24 -34.22 2.79
C CYS A 12 -17.94 -32.89 2.55
N SER A 13 -17.62 -31.90 3.39
CA SER A 13 -18.14 -30.54 3.26
C SER A 13 -17.24 -29.74 2.31
N GLY A 14 -17.79 -29.45 1.12
CA GLY A 14 -17.66 -28.14 0.48
C GLY A 14 -16.27 -27.63 0.08
N ALA A 15 -15.58 -28.32 -0.83
CA ALA A 15 -14.74 -27.61 -1.79
C ALA A 15 -15.65 -27.17 -2.95
N GLY A 16 -15.74 -25.87 -3.23
CA GLY A 16 -16.38 -25.38 -4.45
C GLY A 16 -15.51 -25.77 -5.65
N TRP A 17 -16.02 -26.65 -6.50
CA TRP A 17 -15.28 -27.09 -7.68
C TRP A 17 -15.33 -25.93 -8.67
N ALA A 18 -14.23 -25.17 -8.75
CA ALA A 18 -13.97 -24.35 -9.92
C ALA A 18 -13.94 -25.32 -11.12
N GLN A 19 -14.97 -25.24 -11.98
CA GLN A 19 -15.01 -26.06 -13.19
C GLN A 19 -13.77 -25.72 -14.02
N ALA A 20 -13.00 -26.76 -14.37
CA ALA A 20 -11.88 -26.57 -15.29
C ALA A 20 -12.43 -26.02 -16.62
N PRO A 21 -11.74 -25.05 -17.25
CA PRO A 21 -12.21 -24.47 -18.50
C PRO A 21 -12.37 -25.57 -19.55
N THR A 22 -13.48 -25.54 -20.28
CA THR A 22 -13.70 -26.51 -21.35
C THR A 22 -12.85 -26.09 -22.56
N ILE A 23 -11.83 -26.88 -22.88
CA ILE A 23 -11.01 -26.68 -24.07
C ILE A 23 -11.73 -27.31 -25.25
N ARG A 24 -12.19 -26.47 -26.21
CA ARG A 24 -12.71 -26.96 -27.49
C ARG A 24 -11.69 -26.69 -28.59
N GLN A 25 -11.24 -27.76 -29.24
CA GLN A 25 -10.41 -27.70 -30.44
C GLN A 25 -11.27 -28.16 -31.64
N GLY A 26 -11.29 -27.42 -32.75
CA GLY A 26 -11.96 -27.89 -33.97
C GLY A 26 -12.46 -26.81 -34.92
N LEU A 27 -13.05 -27.25 -36.05
CA LEU A 27 -13.53 -26.40 -37.14
C LEU A 27 -14.79 -25.59 -36.80
N VAL A 28 -15.60 -26.02 -35.83
CA VAL A 28 -16.85 -25.34 -35.48
C VAL A 28 -16.53 -24.19 -34.54
N LYS A 29 -16.54 -22.98 -35.09
CA LYS A 29 -16.33 -21.73 -34.37
C LYS A 29 -17.46 -21.51 -33.34
N PRO A 30 -17.14 -21.38 -32.04
CA PRO A 30 -18.15 -21.05 -31.04
C PRO A 30 -18.85 -19.71 -31.30
N MET A 31 -20.15 -19.65 -30.99
CA MET A 31 -20.98 -18.46 -31.21
C MET A 31 -20.49 -17.23 -30.42
N TRP A 32 -19.92 -17.44 -29.22
CA TRP A 32 -19.42 -16.36 -28.37
C TRP A 32 -18.27 -15.56 -28.99
N ILE A 33 -17.61 -16.09 -30.02
CA ILE A 33 -16.56 -15.37 -30.74
C ILE A 33 -17.14 -14.23 -31.59
N THR A 34 -18.38 -14.39 -32.06
CA THR A 34 -19.08 -13.36 -32.86
C THR A 34 -20.05 -12.52 -32.04
N ALA A 35 -20.67 -13.09 -31.01
CA ALA A 35 -21.60 -12.39 -30.14
C ALA A 35 -21.45 -12.91 -28.72
N LEU A 36 -20.99 -12.06 -27.80
CA LEU A 36 -20.81 -12.46 -26.40
C LEU A 36 -22.15 -12.88 -25.78
N PRO A 37 -22.14 -13.87 -24.87
CA PRO A 37 -23.33 -14.20 -24.11
C PRO A 37 -23.82 -13.00 -23.30
N ASP A 38 -25.14 -12.89 -23.17
CA ASP A 38 -25.80 -11.93 -22.31
C ASP A 38 -26.62 -12.72 -21.28
N GLN A 39 -26.07 -12.88 -20.08
CA GLN A 39 -26.74 -13.52 -18.95
C GLN A 39 -26.81 -12.54 -17.79
N ALA A 40 -28.00 -12.39 -17.22
CA ALA A 40 -28.21 -11.52 -16.07
C ALA A 40 -27.29 -11.90 -14.91
N GLY A 41 -26.63 -10.90 -14.31
CA GLY A 41 -25.69 -11.10 -13.21
C GLY A 41 -24.30 -11.59 -13.64
N ARG A 42 -24.01 -11.67 -14.94
CA ARG A 42 -22.68 -12.02 -15.46
C ARG A 42 -22.16 -10.98 -16.44
N VAL A 43 -20.88 -10.65 -16.30
CA VAL A 43 -20.20 -9.74 -17.24
C VAL A 43 -19.18 -10.54 -18.04
N TYR A 44 -19.43 -10.63 -19.35
CA TYR A 44 -18.62 -11.40 -20.28
C TYR A 44 -17.58 -10.55 -21.00
N ALA A 45 -16.41 -11.14 -21.26
CA ALA A 45 -15.45 -10.61 -22.21
C ALA A 45 -14.63 -11.71 -22.88
N MET A 46 -14.10 -11.39 -24.06
CA MET A 46 -13.27 -12.29 -24.85
C MET A 46 -11.84 -11.76 -24.90
N GLY A 47 -10.89 -12.65 -24.75
CA GLY A 47 -9.47 -12.41 -24.97
C GLY A 47 -8.96 -13.22 -26.15
N LEU A 48 -7.92 -12.70 -26.80
CA LEU A 48 -7.27 -13.32 -27.95
C LEU A 48 -5.75 -13.30 -27.79
N ALA A 49 -5.06 -14.29 -28.34
CA ALA A 49 -3.60 -14.35 -28.39
C ALA A 49 -3.12 -15.17 -29.60
N PRO A 50 -1.98 -14.82 -30.21
CA PRO A 50 -1.39 -15.64 -31.28
C PRO A 50 -0.92 -16.98 -30.75
N VAL A 51 -1.06 -18.05 -31.54
CA VAL A 51 -0.68 -19.42 -31.17
C VAL A 51 0.85 -19.63 -31.08
N ALA A 52 1.64 -18.74 -31.68
CA ALA A 52 3.10 -18.82 -31.64
C ALA A 52 3.68 -18.26 -30.32
N PRO A 53 4.63 -18.95 -29.65
CA PRO A 53 5.34 -20.16 -30.06
C PRO A 53 4.69 -21.49 -29.59
N SER A 54 3.67 -21.45 -28.73
CA SER A 54 2.95 -22.66 -28.30
C SER A 54 1.48 -22.41 -28.00
N GLU A 55 0.63 -23.38 -28.33
CA GLU A 55 -0.82 -23.33 -28.06
C GLU A 55 -1.13 -23.15 -26.57
N ALA A 56 -0.40 -23.84 -25.70
CA ALA A 56 -0.59 -23.74 -24.25
C ALA A 56 -0.31 -22.33 -23.72
N GLN A 57 0.74 -21.67 -24.21
CA GLN A 57 1.02 -20.27 -23.86
C GLN A 57 -0.03 -19.33 -24.45
N ALA A 58 -0.47 -19.59 -25.68
CA ALA A 58 -1.50 -18.79 -26.33
C ALA A 58 -2.85 -18.87 -25.58
N LEU A 59 -3.27 -20.05 -25.15
CA LEU A 59 -4.47 -20.25 -24.33
C LEU A 59 -4.34 -19.54 -22.97
N THR A 60 -3.16 -19.61 -22.35
CA THR A 60 -2.89 -18.90 -21.09
C THR A 60 -2.96 -17.39 -21.28
N GLN A 61 -2.34 -16.87 -22.34
CA GLN A 61 -2.33 -15.45 -22.66
C GLN A 61 -3.73 -14.96 -23.06
N ALA A 62 -4.47 -15.72 -23.88
CA ALA A 62 -5.84 -15.41 -24.24
C ALA A 62 -6.74 -15.36 -23.00
N SER A 63 -6.56 -16.29 -22.06
CA SER A 63 -7.26 -16.33 -20.77
C SER A 63 -6.97 -15.10 -19.91
N GLN A 64 -5.71 -14.69 -19.81
CA GLN A 64 -5.31 -13.47 -19.10
C GLN A 64 -5.88 -12.22 -19.78
N ASN A 65 -5.83 -12.15 -21.11
CA ASN A 65 -6.40 -11.06 -21.88
C ASN A 65 -7.93 -10.98 -21.69
N ALA A 66 -8.63 -12.12 -21.64
CA ALA A 66 -10.07 -12.16 -21.41
C ALA A 66 -10.43 -11.62 -20.03
N ARG A 67 -9.71 -12.03 -18.99
CA ARG A 67 -9.87 -11.48 -17.62
C ARG A 67 -9.59 -9.98 -17.58
N GLY A 68 -8.51 -9.53 -18.22
CA GLY A 68 -8.17 -8.11 -18.34
C GLY A 68 -9.25 -7.30 -19.03
N GLU A 69 -9.89 -7.86 -20.05
CA GLU A 69 -10.97 -7.21 -20.79
C GLU A 69 -12.27 -7.11 -19.97
N VAL A 70 -12.63 -8.13 -19.17
CA VAL A 70 -13.75 -8.02 -18.21
C VAL A 70 -13.52 -6.82 -17.29
N LEU A 71 -12.32 -6.70 -16.72
CA LEU A 71 -11.96 -5.60 -15.83
C LEU A 71 -11.95 -4.24 -16.55
N SER A 72 -11.48 -4.21 -17.79
CA SER A 72 -11.49 -3.00 -18.64
C SER A 72 -12.91 -2.47 -18.84
N ARG A 73 -13.86 -3.36 -19.14
CA ARG A 73 -15.28 -3.02 -19.31
C ARG A 73 -15.90 -2.47 -18.03
N LEU A 74 -15.67 -3.13 -16.90
CA LEU A 74 -16.15 -2.65 -15.59
C LEU A 74 -15.58 -1.25 -15.28
N ARG A 75 -14.29 -1.03 -15.54
CA ARG A 75 -13.65 0.28 -15.32
C ARG A 75 -14.20 1.37 -16.25
N ALA A 76 -14.49 1.05 -17.51
CA ALA A 76 -15.09 2.00 -18.43
C ALA A 76 -16.46 2.47 -17.92
N SER A 77 -17.26 1.54 -17.38
CA SER A 77 -18.53 1.84 -16.72
C SER A 77 -18.34 2.70 -15.45
N VAL A 78 -17.38 2.37 -14.58
CA VAL A 78 -17.06 3.19 -13.38
C VAL A 78 -16.62 4.61 -13.77
N LYS A 79 -15.78 4.77 -14.80
CA LYS A 79 -15.34 6.10 -15.28
C LYS A 79 -16.51 6.90 -15.84
N SER A 80 -17.43 6.24 -16.55
CA SER A 80 -18.66 6.87 -17.05
C SER A 80 -19.52 7.38 -15.89
N GLU A 81 -19.80 6.54 -14.90
CA GLU A 81 -20.56 6.91 -13.70
C GLU A 81 -19.87 8.01 -12.88
N THR A 82 -18.54 7.96 -12.73
CA THR A 82 -17.76 8.96 -11.98
C THR A 82 -17.77 10.31 -12.69
N ASN A 83 -17.69 10.34 -14.02
CA ASN A 83 -17.82 11.58 -14.80
C ASN A 83 -19.22 12.19 -14.72
N VAL A 84 -20.25 11.36 -14.56
CA VAL A 84 -21.63 11.82 -14.35
C VAL A 84 -21.82 12.33 -12.91
N SER A 85 -21.29 11.63 -11.90
CA SER A 85 -21.37 12.02 -10.49
C SER A 85 -20.56 13.28 -10.16
N THR A 86 -19.38 13.47 -10.77
CA THR A 86 -18.58 14.71 -10.60
C THR A 86 -19.20 15.93 -11.27
N LYS A 87 -20.02 15.76 -12.32
CA LYS A 87 -20.82 16.85 -12.90
C LYS A 87 -22.05 17.22 -12.05
N ALA A 88 -22.47 16.37 -11.10
CA ALA A 88 -23.71 16.55 -10.34
C ALA A 88 -23.50 17.08 -8.90
N THR A 89 -22.27 17.19 -8.39
CA THR A 89 -22.03 17.63 -7.00
C THR A 89 -20.90 18.65 -6.92
N MET A 90 -21.17 19.86 -7.41
CA MET A 90 -20.41 21.06 -7.02
C MET A 90 -21.40 22.16 -6.64
N THR A 91 -21.96 22.05 -5.44
CA THR A 91 -22.52 23.20 -4.73
C THR A 91 -21.56 23.55 -3.60
N ARG A 92 -20.82 24.64 -3.81
CA ARG A 92 -19.75 25.13 -2.93
C ARG A 92 -20.40 25.72 -1.67
N GLN A 93 -20.17 25.12 -0.49
CA GLN A 93 -20.36 25.83 0.78
C GLN A 93 -19.09 26.63 1.06
N THR A 94 -19.26 27.95 1.15
CA THR A 94 -18.24 28.97 1.37
C THR A 94 -17.73 28.99 2.82
N GLY A 95 -16.39 29.01 3.02
CA GLY A 95 -15.79 29.63 4.22
C GLY A 95 -14.86 28.82 5.14
N GLY A 96 -13.91 28.02 4.64
CA GLY A 96 -12.88 27.40 5.50
C GLY A 96 -11.53 27.21 4.77
N PRO A 97 -10.38 27.26 5.49
CA PRO A 97 -9.06 27.25 4.87
C PRO A 97 -8.71 25.92 4.20
N LEU A 98 -8.07 26.03 3.03
CA LEU A 98 -7.60 24.93 2.18
C LEU A 98 -6.57 24.04 2.91
N THR A 99 -6.99 22.86 3.35
CA THR A 99 -6.08 21.73 3.60
C THR A 99 -5.88 20.97 2.28
N GLY A 100 -4.62 20.88 1.85
CA GLY A 100 -4.22 20.56 0.48
C GLY A 100 -4.82 19.31 -0.15
N THR A 101 -5.26 19.47 -1.40
CA THR A 101 -5.50 18.41 -2.37
C THR A 101 -4.36 18.42 -3.39
N SER A 102 -3.52 17.38 -3.44
CA SER A 102 -2.79 16.95 -4.64
C SER A 102 -1.89 15.76 -4.31
N GLU A 103 -2.33 14.55 -4.67
CA GLU A 103 -1.53 13.32 -4.97
C GLU A 103 -2.42 12.05 -5.09
N GLN A 104 -3.74 12.17 -5.04
CA GLN A 104 -4.63 11.00 -4.97
C GLN A 104 -4.86 10.29 -6.33
N GLN A 105 -4.59 10.95 -7.45
CA GLN A 105 -5.03 10.49 -8.78
C GLN A 105 -4.10 9.46 -9.43
N VAL A 106 -2.80 9.47 -9.11
CA VAL A 106 -1.82 8.50 -9.64
C VAL A 106 -1.86 7.20 -8.84
N GLY A 107 -1.98 7.28 -7.50
CA GLY A 107 -2.09 6.10 -6.63
C GLY A 107 -3.38 5.31 -6.83
N GLN A 108 -4.50 5.99 -7.10
CA GLN A 108 -5.80 5.33 -7.31
C GLN A 108 -5.82 4.47 -8.58
N ASN A 109 -5.19 4.92 -9.67
CA ASN A 109 -5.09 4.11 -10.90
C ASN A 109 -4.27 2.82 -10.71
N THR A 110 -3.20 2.84 -9.91
CA THR A 110 -2.35 1.67 -9.65
C THR A 110 -2.98 0.73 -8.61
N SER A 111 -3.66 1.26 -7.58
CA SER A 111 -4.41 0.46 -6.58
C SER A 111 -5.56 -0.33 -7.22
N ILE A 112 -6.30 0.30 -8.14
CA ILE A 112 -7.37 -0.35 -8.91
C ILE A 112 -6.81 -1.41 -9.89
N GLN A 113 -5.54 -1.31 -10.31
CA GLN A 113 -4.89 -2.33 -11.14
C GLN A 113 -4.57 -3.60 -10.35
N ALA A 114 -4.02 -3.48 -9.15
CA ALA A 114 -3.69 -4.62 -8.29
C ALA A 114 -4.96 -5.34 -7.79
N SER A 115 -5.93 -4.58 -7.27
CA SER A 115 -7.15 -5.13 -6.67
C SER A 115 -8.07 -5.85 -7.67
N ALA A 116 -7.97 -5.50 -8.96
CA ALA A 116 -8.79 -6.09 -10.01
C ALA A 116 -8.33 -7.51 -10.41
N THR A 117 -7.07 -7.88 -10.19
CA THR A 117 -6.56 -9.24 -10.48
C THR A 117 -7.17 -10.29 -9.54
N GLU A 118 -7.65 -9.87 -8.38
CA GLU A 118 -8.18 -10.74 -7.31
C GLU A 118 -9.71 -10.74 -7.21
N LEU A 119 -10.40 -10.16 -8.20
CA LEU A 119 -11.84 -9.96 -8.12
C LEU A 119 -12.55 -11.32 -8.02
N PRO A 120 -13.28 -11.58 -6.91
CA PRO A 120 -13.90 -12.88 -6.71
C PRO A 120 -14.96 -13.13 -7.78
N GLY A 121 -15.15 -14.39 -8.18
CA GLY A 121 -16.11 -14.77 -9.22
C GLY A 121 -15.65 -14.51 -10.66
N LEU A 122 -14.44 -13.98 -10.88
CA LEU A 122 -13.84 -13.87 -12.22
C LEU A 122 -13.24 -15.23 -12.63
N SER A 123 -13.76 -15.81 -13.71
CA SER A 123 -13.31 -17.11 -14.21
C SER A 123 -13.32 -17.21 -15.73
N VAL A 124 -12.63 -18.22 -16.25
CA VAL A 124 -12.61 -18.53 -17.70
C VAL A 124 -13.61 -19.67 -17.91
N GLU A 125 -14.62 -19.45 -18.74
CA GLU A 125 -15.67 -20.44 -19.02
C GLU A 125 -15.23 -21.42 -20.11
N GLU A 126 -14.77 -20.86 -21.23
CA GLU A 126 -14.45 -21.62 -22.43
C GLU A 126 -13.21 -21.08 -23.12
N THR A 127 -12.45 -21.96 -23.74
CA THR A 127 -11.33 -21.58 -24.61
C THR A 127 -11.42 -22.32 -25.94
N TRP A 128 -11.05 -21.63 -27.01
CA TRP A 128 -11.08 -22.19 -28.36
C TRP A 128 -9.85 -21.77 -29.16
N VAL A 129 -9.33 -22.66 -29.99
CA VAL A 129 -8.14 -22.40 -30.82
C VAL A 129 -8.50 -22.48 -32.29
N ASP A 130 -8.27 -21.39 -33.02
CA ASP A 130 -8.31 -21.36 -34.47
C ASP A 130 -6.96 -21.83 -35.02
N VAL A 131 -6.90 -23.10 -35.42
CA VAL A 131 -5.71 -23.69 -36.03
C VAL A 131 -5.39 -23.05 -37.39
N LYS A 132 -6.41 -22.58 -38.13
CA LYS A 132 -6.21 -21.97 -39.46
C LYS A 132 -5.80 -20.51 -39.35
N GLY A 133 -6.42 -19.77 -38.42
CA GLY A 133 -6.12 -18.37 -38.13
C GLY A 133 -4.97 -18.15 -37.15
N ALA A 134 -4.31 -19.22 -36.68
CA ALA A 134 -3.23 -19.20 -35.70
C ALA A 134 -3.52 -18.33 -34.45
N THR A 135 -4.77 -18.35 -33.98
CA THR A 135 -5.24 -17.49 -32.89
C THR A 135 -5.97 -18.32 -31.83
N ALA A 136 -5.60 -18.16 -30.57
CA ALA A 136 -6.30 -18.69 -29.42
C ALA A 136 -7.28 -17.65 -28.87
N TYR A 137 -8.46 -18.11 -28.47
CA TYR A 137 -9.55 -17.32 -27.91
C TYR A 137 -9.92 -17.86 -26.53
N ALA A 138 -10.28 -16.97 -25.61
CA ALA A 138 -10.81 -17.34 -24.31
C ALA A 138 -12.01 -16.45 -23.97
N LEU A 139 -13.06 -17.07 -23.42
CA LEU A 139 -14.22 -16.40 -22.86
C LEU A 139 -14.09 -16.37 -21.34
N ALA A 140 -14.05 -15.18 -20.77
CA ALA A 140 -14.10 -14.98 -19.33
C ALA A 140 -15.42 -14.35 -18.93
N TYR A 141 -15.86 -14.66 -17.72
CA TYR A 141 -17.00 -14.02 -17.09
C TYR A 141 -16.71 -13.68 -15.64
N LEU A 142 -17.35 -12.61 -15.19
CA LEU A 142 -17.50 -12.30 -13.77
C LEU A 142 -18.91 -12.68 -13.31
N ASP A 143 -19.02 -13.55 -12.32
CA ASP A 143 -20.28 -13.81 -11.62
C ASP A 143 -20.49 -12.78 -10.50
N VAL A 144 -21.34 -11.78 -10.77
CA VAL A 144 -21.56 -10.63 -9.87
C VAL A 144 -22.17 -11.06 -8.53
N PRO A 145 -23.23 -11.91 -8.48
CA PRO A 145 -23.77 -12.40 -7.21
C PRO A 145 -22.75 -13.15 -6.35
N VAL A 146 -21.91 -13.98 -6.95
CA VAL A 146 -20.85 -14.70 -6.22
C VAL A 146 -19.81 -13.72 -5.69
N ALA A 147 -19.40 -12.76 -6.52
CA ALA A 147 -18.42 -11.74 -6.14
C ALA A 147 -18.91 -10.87 -4.97
N GLU A 148 -20.17 -10.45 -5.00
CA GLU A 148 -20.78 -9.66 -3.93
C GLU A 148 -20.84 -10.41 -2.61
N ARG A 149 -21.24 -11.68 -2.63
CA ARG A 149 -21.34 -12.49 -1.41
C ARG A 149 -19.97 -12.63 -0.75
N GLU A 150 -18.94 -12.89 -1.54
CA GLU A 150 -17.56 -12.97 -1.05
C GLU A 150 -17.08 -11.62 -0.50
N LEU A 151 -17.36 -10.53 -1.21
CA LEU A 151 -16.97 -9.19 -0.78
C LEU A 151 -17.67 -8.77 0.54
N ARG A 152 -18.96 -9.11 0.70
CA ARG A 152 -19.71 -8.95 1.96
C ARG A 152 -19.12 -9.76 3.10
N ALA A 153 -18.72 -11.00 2.83
CA ALA A 153 -18.11 -11.87 3.83
C ALA A 153 -16.78 -11.27 4.31
N ARG A 154 -15.91 -10.83 3.39
CA ARG A 154 -14.64 -10.15 3.71
C ARG A 154 -14.85 -8.87 4.50
N PHE A 155 -15.78 -8.02 4.07
CA PHE A 155 -16.10 -6.79 4.80
C PHE A 155 -16.63 -7.06 6.21
N THR A 156 -17.49 -8.07 6.37
CA THR A 156 -18.02 -8.47 7.69
C THR A 156 -16.94 -9.02 8.59
N ALA A 157 -16.04 -9.87 8.07
CA ALA A 157 -14.90 -10.39 8.80
C ALA A 157 -13.97 -9.24 9.25
N GLN A 158 -13.66 -8.31 8.36
CA GLN A 158 -12.85 -7.13 8.67
C GLN A 158 -13.50 -6.27 9.76
N LYS A 159 -14.82 -6.07 9.69
CA LYS A 159 -15.57 -5.34 10.72
C LYS A 159 -15.45 -6.03 12.08
N ASN A 160 -15.66 -7.35 12.13
CA ASN A 160 -15.59 -8.08 13.39
C ASN A 160 -14.19 -8.03 14.00
N ASP A 161 -13.13 -8.14 13.19
CA ASP A 161 -11.74 -8.02 13.63
C ASP A 161 -11.42 -6.63 14.23
N LEU A 162 -11.99 -5.56 13.65
CA LEU A 162 -11.73 -4.20 14.10
C LEU A 162 -12.49 -3.80 15.38
N PHE A 163 -13.71 -4.30 15.56
CA PHE A 163 -14.62 -3.81 16.61
C PHE A 163 -14.75 -4.75 17.82
N GLN A 164 -14.13 -5.94 17.82
CA GLN A 164 -14.21 -6.86 18.96
C GLN A 164 -13.35 -6.47 20.19
N GLU A 165 -12.45 -5.48 20.10
CA GLU A 165 -11.43 -5.26 21.15
C GLU A 165 -11.37 -3.83 21.72
N SER A 166 -12.40 -3.00 21.50
CA SER A 166 -12.36 -1.56 21.81
C SER A 166 -13.23 -1.15 23.00
N GLU A 167 -12.93 -1.62 24.21
CA GLU A 167 -13.61 -1.15 25.43
C GLU A 167 -12.72 -0.50 26.48
N THR A 168 -11.40 -0.38 26.30
CA THR A 168 -10.60 0.46 27.22
C THR A 168 -9.36 1.02 26.54
N PRO A 169 -9.05 2.33 26.66
CA PRO A 169 -7.78 2.86 26.19
C PRO A 169 -6.65 2.24 27.01
N GLY A 170 -6.04 1.20 26.46
CA GLY A 170 -4.90 0.52 27.06
C GLY A 170 -3.66 1.42 27.14
N ALA A 171 -2.59 0.87 27.69
CA ALA A 171 -1.28 1.51 27.74
C ALA A 171 -0.86 2.09 26.36
N PRO A 172 -0.01 3.12 26.30
CA PRO A 172 0.39 3.77 25.04
C PRO A 172 0.84 2.79 23.93
N ARG A 173 1.50 1.68 24.30
CA ARG A 173 1.90 0.62 23.37
C ARG A 173 0.69 -0.11 22.74
N GLU A 174 -0.35 -0.36 23.51
CA GLU A 174 -1.57 -1.02 23.01
C GLU A 174 -2.32 -0.10 22.05
N ARG A 175 -2.38 1.19 22.35
CA ARG A 175 -2.94 2.19 21.43
C ARG A 175 -2.12 2.33 20.15
N LEU A 176 -0.79 2.22 20.21
CA LEU A 176 0.07 2.18 19.02
C LEU A 176 -0.19 0.92 18.17
N ARG A 177 -0.36 -0.24 18.82
CA ARG A 177 -0.75 -1.49 18.14
C ARG A 177 -2.11 -1.35 17.46
N GLN A 178 -3.09 -0.79 18.16
CA GLN A 178 -4.42 -0.51 17.64
C GLN A 178 -4.35 0.43 16.43
N LEU A 179 -3.57 1.52 16.49
CA LEU A 179 -3.38 2.44 15.37
C LEU A 179 -2.81 1.72 14.13
N ASN A 180 -1.83 0.84 14.30
CA ASN A 180 -1.26 0.09 13.19
C ASN A 180 -2.24 -0.95 12.61
N ARG A 181 -3.04 -1.62 13.44
CA ARG A 181 -4.13 -2.48 12.95
C ARG A 181 -5.14 -1.70 12.12
N LEU A 182 -5.56 -0.51 12.59
CA LEU A 182 -6.47 0.36 11.86
C LEU A 182 -5.87 0.86 10.52
N LYS A 183 -4.57 1.17 10.46
CA LYS A 183 -3.89 1.50 9.19
C LYS A 183 -3.96 0.35 8.19
N ASN A 184 -3.69 -0.88 8.64
CA ASN A 184 -3.77 -2.06 7.77
C ASN A 184 -5.20 -2.29 7.29
N ALA A 185 -6.18 -2.13 8.18
CA ALA A 185 -7.59 -2.18 7.85
C ALA A 185 -8.03 -1.09 6.86
N GLN A 186 -7.47 0.13 6.97
CA GLN A 186 -7.73 1.22 6.03
C GLN A 186 -7.29 0.84 4.59
N VAL A 187 -6.12 0.20 4.45
CA VAL A 187 -5.63 -0.30 3.16
C VAL A 187 -6.57 -1.37 2.60
N GLU A 188 -6.99 -2.32 3.43
CA GLU A 188 -7.90 -3.38 2.98
C GLU A 188 -9.29 -2.84 2.62
N LEU A 189 -9.86 -1.95 3.42
CA LEU A 189 -11.13 -1.28 3.12
C LEU A 189 -11.05 -0.45 1.83
N ALA A 190 -9.90 0.13 1.49
CA ALA A 190 -9.71 0.80 0.21
C ALA A 190 -9.78 -0.18 -0.97
N LYS A 191 -9.17 -1.37 -0.86
CA LYS A 191 -9.29 -2.42 -1.88
C LYS A 191 -10.74 -2.90 -2.01
N LEU A 192 -11.43 -3.09 -0.88
CA LEU A 192 -12.84 -3.50 -0.88
C LEU A 192 -13.74 -2.43 -1.52
N ASP A 193 -13.50 -1.13 -1.32
CA ASP A 193 -14.24 -0.05 -2.00
C ASP A 193 -13.96 -0.04 -3.52
N ASP A 194 -12.71 -0.25 -3.93
CA ASP A 194 -12.33 -0.37 -5.35
C ASP A 194 -13.06 -1.56 -6.01
N MET A 195 -13.07 -2.73 -5.36
CA MET A 195 -13.80 -3.92 -5.83
C MET A 195 -15.32 -3.69 -5.87
N ALA A 196 -15.89 -3.10 -4.82
CA ALA A 196 -17.32 -2.80 -4.75
C ALA A 196 -17.74 -1.80 -5.84
N ALA A 197 -16.87 -0.85 -6.19
CA ALA A 197 -17.10 0.08 -7.30
C ALA A 197 -17.17 -0.66 -8.64
N LEU A 198 -16.27 -1.62 -8.88
CA LEU A 198 -16.28 -2.44 -10.10
C LEU A 198 -17.54 -3.32 -10.15
N LEU A 199 -17.96 -3.93 -9.05
CA LEU A 199 -19.18 -4.73 -8.99
C LEU A 199 -20.44 -3.90 -9.24
N ALA A 200 -20.56 -2.72 -8.62
CA ALA A 200 -21.69 -1.82 -8.83
C ALA A 200 -21.85 -1.47 -10.33
N ALA A 201 -20.74 -1.18 -11.00
CA ALA A 201 -20.72 -0.90 -12.44
C ALA A 201 -21.07 -2.13 -13.32
N GLY A 202 -20.91 -3.34 -12.78
CA GLY A 202 -21.34 -4.60 -13.41
C GLY A 202 -22.78 -4.99 -13.09
N GLY A 203 -23.56 -4.12 -12.46
CA GLY A 203 -24.96 -4.39 -12.07
C GLY A 203 -25.11 -4.95 -10.65
N GLY A 204 -24.08 -4.85 -9.81
CA GLY A 204 -24.12 -5.29 -8.43
C GLY A 204 -24.77 -4.30 -7.45
N ASP A 205 -25.06 -4.75 -6.22
CA ASP A 205 -25.75 -3.98 -5.19
C ASP A 205 -24.95 -2.71 -4.77
N PRO A 206 -25.43 -1.50 -5.07
CA PRO A 206 -24.73 -0.26 -4.74
C PRO A 206 -24.66 -0.01 -3.22
N ARG A 207 -25.50 -0.67 -2.41
CA ARG A 207 -25.51 -0.51 -0.94
C ARG A 207 -24.22 -1.04 -0.31
N LEU A 208 -23.66 -2.12 -0.86
CA LEU A 208 -22.40 -2.71 -0.37
C LEU A 208 -21.26 -1.69 -0.37
N ARG A 209 -21.15 -0.91 -1.45
CA ARG A 209 -20.16 0.18 -1.53
C ARG A 209 -20.41 1.26 -0.50
N GLY A 210 -21.68 1.61 -0.26
CA GLY A 210 -22.09 2.55 0.80
C GLY A 210 -21.63 2.08 2.19
N ASP A 211 -21.87 0.82 2.51
CA ASP A 211 -21.49 0.22 3.80
C ASP A 211 -19.98 0.19 3.99
N ILE A 212 -19.21 -0.18 2.95
CA ILE A 212 -17.74 -0.18 2.99
C ILE A 212 -17.20 1.23 3.23
N ARG A 213 -17.76 2.25 2.55
CA ARG A 213 -17.37 3.66 2.75
C ARG A 213 -17.70 4.17 4.14
N ALA A 214 -18.86 3.78 4.69
CA ALA A 214 -19.21 4.10 6.06
C ALA A 214 -18.22 3.46 7.05
N GLY A 215 -17.82 2.20 6.82
CA GLY A 215 -16.78 1.51 7.58
C GLY A 215 -15.42 2.22 7.51
N LYS A 216 -15.00 2.66 6.32
CA LYS A 216 -13.77 3.45 6.12
C LYS A 216 -13.79 4.74 6.92
N LEU A 217 -14.90 5.48 6.87
CA LEU A 217 -15.06 6.72 7.64
C LEU A 217 -15.02 6.47 9.16
N ALA A 218 -15.55 5.34 9.64
CA ALA A 218 -15.46 4.96 11.04
C ALA A 218 -14.00 4.67 11.46
N VAL A 219 -13.25 3.93 10.63
CA VAL A 219 -11.81 3.67 10.84
C VAL A 219 -11.01 4.97 10.84
N ASP A 220 -11.24 5.87 9.89
CA ASP A 220 -10.55 7.16 9.80
C ASP A 220 -10.77 7.99 11.09
N ARG A 221 -12.00 8.05 11.60
CA ARG A 221 -12.32 8.73 12.87
C ARG A 221 -11.61 8.10 14.07
N GLN A 222 -11.59 6.77 14.15
CA GLN A 222 -10.90 6.06 15.23
C GLN A 222 -9.39 6.28 15.17
N MET A 223 -8.82 6.27 13.97
CA MET A 223 -7.41 6.61 13.77
C MET A 223 -7.14 8.02 14.28
N ASP A 224 -7.91 9.03 13.85
CA ASP A 224 -7.69 10.41 14.27
C ASP A 224 -7.81 10.60 15.79
N GLN A 225 -8.74 9.89 16.44
CA GLN A 225 -8.83 9.85 17.90
C GLN A 225 -7.56 9.27 18.55
N LEU A 226 -7.08 8.12 18.06
CA LEU A 226 -5.85 7.50 18.58
C LEU A 226 -4.62 8.37 18.33
N ARG A 227 -4.49 8.98 17.16
CA ARG A 227 -3.40 9.90 16.82
C ARG A 227 -3.39 11.13 17.72
N GLY A 228 -4.58 11.66 18.06
CA GLY A 228 -4.71 12.75 19.01
C GLY A 228 -4.29 12.36 20.44
N SER A 229 -4.46 11.09 20.81
CA SER A 229 -4.04 10.56 22.11
C SER A 229 -2.54 10.24 22.17
N LEU A 230 -1.98 9.68 21.09
CA LEU A 230 -0.58 9.27 20.99
C LEU A 230 0.30 10.44 20.57
N THR A 231 0.77 11.20 21.55
CA THR A 231 1.64 12.35 21.32
C THR A 231 3.09 12.07 21.70
N LEU A 232 4.00 12.54 20.85
CA LEU A 232 5.44 12.58 21.12
C LEU A 232 5.84 13.97 21.57
N SER A 233 6.73 14.03 22.55
CA SER A 233 7.42 15.26 22.93
C SER A 233 8.92 15.08 22.90
N LEU A 234 9.64 16.19 22.75
CA LEU A 234 11.10 16.21 22.70
C LEU A 234 11.67 16.71 24.02
N GLU A 235 12.69 16.02 24.51
CA GLU A 235 13.51 16.45 25.62
C GLU A 235 14.98 16.45 25.19
N GLY A 236 15.64 17.61 25.21
CA GLY A 236 17.03 17.70 24.77
C GLY A 236 17.63 19.10 24.91
N GLY A 237 18.97 19.16 24.93
CA GLY A 237 19.75 20.41 25.06
C GLY A 237 19.80 21.27 23.79
N ALA A 238 20.57 22.36 23.80
CA ALA A 238 20.56 23.38 22.73
C ALA A 238 20.76 22.87 21.29
N GLY A 239 21.51 21.78 21.09
CA GLY A 239 21.72 21.12 19.79
C GLY A 239 20.51 20.31 19.26
N ALA A 240 19.56 19.97 20.13
CA ALA A 240 18.35 19.22 19.77
C ALA A 240 17.40 20.00 18.86
N SER A 241 17.43 21.34 18.90
CA SER A 241 16.53 22.21 18.14
C SER A 241 16.64 22.05 16.62
N GLN A 242 17.84 21.77 16.09
CA GLN A 242 18.06 21.57 14.65
C GLN A 242 17.54 20.23 14.14
N ILE A 243 17.55 19.20 14.99
CA ILE A 243 17.08 17.85 14.67
C ILE A 243 15.61 17.66 15.07
N ALA A 244 15.09 18.50 15.97
CA ALA A 244 13.71 18.52 16.43
C ALA A 244 12.71 18.60 15.26
N ALA A 245 12.98 19.45 14.27
CA ALA A 245 12.12 19.59 13.10
C ALA A 245 12.09 18.30 12.25
N ILE A 246 13.23 17.61 12.13
CA ILE A 246 13.33 16.34 11.41
C ILE A 246 12.52 15.26 12.14
N LEU A 247 12.71 15.13 13.46
CA LEU A 247 11.99 14.16 14.29
C LEU A 247 10.49 14.43 14.35
N ARG A 248 10.09 15.70 14.47
CA ARG A 248 8.68 16.10 14.40
C ARG A 248 8.06 15.68 13.07
N ASN A 249 8.74 15.95 11.96
CA ASN A 249 8.23 15.55 10.64
C ASN A 249 8.17 14.02 10.50
N ALA A 250 9.15 13.28 11.02
CA ALA A 250 9.12 11.81 11.03
C ALA A 250 7.97 11.25 11.90
N ALA A 251 7.72 11.83 13.07
CA ALA A 251 6.60 11.49 13.94
C ALA A 251 5.24 11.75 13.24
N LEU A 252 5.07 12.91 12.63
CA LEU A 252 3.85 13.25 11.90
C LEU A 252 3.64 12.33 10.69
N ARG A 253 4.70 11.98 9.95
CA ARG A 253 4.65 11.03 8.81
C ARG A 253 4.24 9.62 9.24
N THR A 254 4.67 9.20 10.42
CA THR A 254 4.26 7.91 11.00
C THR A 254 2.87 7.97 11.62
N GLY A 255 2.23 9.13 11.61
CA GLY A 255 0.86 9.36 12.08
C GLY A 255 0.77 9.58 13.58
N LEU A 256 1.87 9.85 14.27
CA LEU A 256 1.87 10.20 15.69
C LEU A 256 1.69 11.71 15.86
N GLY A 257 0.94 12.11 16.89
CA GLY A 257 0.79 13.51 17.26
C GLY A 257 2.10 14.07 17.82
N TRP A 258 2.24 15.40 17.81
CA TRP A 258 3.35 16.10 18.44
C TRP A 258 2.83 17.03 19.54
N ALA A 259 3.41 16.93 20.73
CA ALA A 259 3.18 17.83 21.85
C ALA A 259 4.46 18.60 22.17
N GLU A 260 4.34 19.89 22.49
CA GLU A 260 5.51 20.69 22.87
C GLU A 260 6.10 20.26 24.21
N ARG A 261 5.26 19.76 25.13
CA ARG A 261 5.65 19.22 26.44
C ARG A 261 4.69 18.11 26.83
N ASN A 262 5.13 17.18 27.68
CA ASN A 262 4.30 16.14 28.30
C ASN A 262 3.60 15.21 27.29
N GLY A 263 4.30 14.83 26.22
CA GLY A 263 3.83 13.76 25.33
C GLY A 263 3.74 12.42 26.08
N GLU A 264 2.93 11.50 25.57
CA GLU A 264 2.86 10.13 26.09
C GLU A 264 4.18 9.39 25.93
N PHE A 265 4.88 9.72 24.84
CA PHE A 265 6.25 9.31 24.59
C PHE A 265 7.18 10.52 24.59
N GLN A 266 8.35 10.34 25.18
CA GLN A 266 9.41 11.33 25.27
C GLN A 266 10.62 10.84 24.47
N LEU A 267 11.08 11.68 23.55
CA LEU A 267 12.32 11.47 22.82
C LEU A 267 13.42 12.26 23.51
N VAL A 268 14.32 11.56 24.19
CA VAL A 268 15.50 12.14 24.82
C VAL A 268 16.64 12.16 23.83
N LEU A 269 17.21 13.35 23.57
CA LEU A 269 18.28 13.54 22.59
C LEU A 269 19.60 13.97 23.23
N ASP A 270 20.69 13.29 22.86
CA ASP A 270 22.06 13.78 23.00
C ASP A 270 22.68 13.92 21.60
N TYR A 271 23.03 15.15 21.22
CA TYR A 271 23.63 15.45 19.91
C TYR A 271 25.04 15.99 20.08
N ARG A 272 25.99 15.34 19.40
CA ARG A 272 27.39 15.74 19.36
C ARG A 272 27.86 15.83 17.92
N SER A 273 28.51 16.92 17.54
CA SER A 273 29.07 17.07 16.20
C SER A 273 30.45 17.70 16.21
N ASP A 274 31.33 17.13 15.39
CA ASP A 274 32.68 17.61 15.12
C ASP A 274 32.79 17.93 13.63
N ALA A 275 33.01 19.19 13.28
CA ALA A 275 33.45 19.58 11.94
C ALA A 275 34.98 19.60 11.92
N ARG A 276 35.60 18.79 11.04
CA ARG A 276 37.06 18.81 10.86
C ARG A 276 37.40 19.06 9.40
N THR A 277 38.22 20.07 9.16
CA THR A 277 38.80 20.33 7.84
C THR A 277 39.87 19.27 7.56
N ALA A 278 39.63 18.38 6.62
CA ALA A 278 40.63 17.41 6.17
C ALA A 278 41.21 17.89 4.84
N LYS A 279 42.50 18.22 4.80
CA LYS A 279 43.19 18.39 3.52
C LYS A 279 43.38 17.01 2.90
N VAL A 280 42.41 16.56 2.10
CA VAL A 280 42.56 15.36 1.28
C VAL A 280 43.43 15.74 0.09
N ASP A 281 44.70 15.33 0.12
CA ASP A 281 45.58 15.46 -1.03
C ASP A 281 45.12 14.48 -2.12
N VAL A 282 44.35 15.01 -3.06
CA VAL A 282 43.74 14.22 -4.15
C VAL A 282 44.80 13.74 -5.16
N SER A 283 46.08 14.11 -4.99
CA SER A 283 47.17 13.71 -5.88
C SER A 283 47.68 12.28 -5.63
N HIS A 284 47.39 11.67 -4.48
CA HIS A 284 47.89 10.33 -4.12
C HIS A 284 46.80 9.35 -3.65
N ALA A 285 45.52 9.62 -3.93
CA ALA A 285 44.46 8.65 -3.68
C ALA A 285 44.59 7.47 -4.66
N GLN A 286 45.37 6.45 -4.26
CA GLN A 286 45.37 5.14 -4.89
C GLN A 286 43.91 4.67 -5.05
N TRP A 287 43.54 4.48 -6.30
CA TRP A 287 42.23 4.10 -6.77
C TRP A 287 41.81 2.71 -6.26
N ASN A 288 41.25 2.65 -5.06
CA ASN A 288 40.46 1.49 -4.61
C ASN A 288 38.95 1.79 -4.74
N GLY A 289 38.46 1.74 -5.98
CA GLY A 289 37.34 0.88 -6.35
C GLY A 289 35.90 1.09 -5.83
N TRP A 290 35.50 2.16 -5.12
CA TRP A 290 34.08 2.27 -4.66
C TRP A 290 33.34 3.60 -4.94
N TRP A 291 33.94 4.52 -5.67
CA TRP A 291 33.39 5.87 -5.97
C TRP A 291 33.11 6.06 -7.47
N ARG A 292 32.10 5.36 -8.01
CA ARG A 292 31.49 5.70 -9.30
C ARG A 292 30.05 6.15 -9.07
N GLY A 293 29.84 7.47 -9.08
CA GLY A 293 28.52 8.07 -8.99
C GLY A 293 28.54 9.60 -8.98
N GLY A 294 29.41 10.23 -9.77
CA GLY A 294 29.43 11.69 -9.90
C GLY A 294 30.62 12.15 -10.73
N TRP A 295 30.35 12.69 -11.91
CA TRP A 295 31.36 13.28 -12.78
C TRP A 295 31.97 14.52 -12.10
N VAL A 296 33.22 14.45 -11.66
CA VAL A 296 33.98 15.63 -11.22
C VAL A 296 34.82 16.09 -12.41
N SER A 297 34.42 17.20 -13.01
CA SER A 297 35.18 17.89 -14.06
C SER A 297 36.54 18.33 -13.52
N HIS A 298 37.62 17.99 -14.23
CA HIS A 298 38.97 18.43 -13.90
C HIS A 298 39.12 19.93 -14.20
N THR A 299 38.86 20.77 -13.22
CA THR A 299 39.32 22.16 -13.20
C THR A 299 40.42 22.29 -12.17
N THR A 300 41.64 22.48 -12.66
CA THR A 300 42.86 22.83 -11.92
C THR A 300 42.60 24.08 -11.08
N THR A 301 42.15 23.89 -9.84
CA THR A 301 41.94 24.96 -8.87
C THR A 301 42.67 24.58 -7.60
N LYS A 302 43.62 25.42 -7.20
CA LYS A 302 44.41 25.31 -5.98
C LYS A 302 43.50 25.05 -4.77
N ASP A 303 43.91 24.07 -3.95
CA ASP A 303 43.73 24.07 -2.49
C ASP A 303 42.29 24.19 -1.94
N THR A 304 41.28 23.61 -2.61
CA THR A 304 39.95 23.41 -1.98
C THR A 304 39.94 22.07 -1.24
N GLY A 305 40.43 22.08 0.01
CA GLY A 305 40.35 20.92 0.90
C GLY A 305 38.89 20.45 1.07
N ILE A 306 38.66 19.14 1.05
CA ILE A 306 37.33 18.56 1.32
C ILE A 306 37.07 18.65 2.82
N ILE A 307 36.00 19.35 3.20
CA ILE A 307 35.56 19.40 4.58
C ILE A 307 34.71 18.17 4.90
N VAL A 308 35.02 17.52 6.02
CA VAL A 308 34.29 16.36 6.53
C VAL A 308 33.61 16.75 7.84
N ALA A 309 32.28 16.82 7.82
CA ALA A 309 31.47 16.98 9.01
C ALA A 309 31.04 15.59 9.52
N ARG A 310 31.20 15.34 10.82
CA ARG A 310 30.72 14.12 11.48
C ARG A 310 29.82 14.49 12.64
N GLY A 311 28.75 13.72 12.81
CA GLY A 311 27.89 13.86 13.98
C GLY A 311 27.46 12.50 14.50
N VAL A 312 27.21 12.46 15.80
CA VAL A 312 26.59 11.34 16.51
C VAL A 312 25.36 11.86 17.22
N LEU A 313 24.23 11.20 16.98
CA LEU A 313 22.95 11.49 17.62
C LEU A 313 22.53 10.25 18.40
N SER A 314 22.45 10.37 19.73
CA SER A 314 21.79 9.37 20.56
C SER A 314 20.32 9.78 20.74
N ILE A 315 19.42 8.86 20.42
CA ILE A 315 17.98 9.00 20.62
C ILE A 315 17.57 7.92 21.61
N THR A 316 16.81 8.29 22.64
CA THR A 316 16.18 7.33 23.56
C THR A 316 14.68 7.59 23.63
N LEU A 317 13.88 6.55 23.42
CA LEU A 317 12.43 6.60 23.57
C LEU A 317 12.02 6.18 24.98
N ARG A 318 11.32 7.07 25.67
CA ARG A 318 10.74 6.83 26.99
C ARG A 318 9.23 7.00 26.96
N ASP A 319 8.49 6.29 27.80
CA ASP A 319 7.11 6.69 28.12
C ASP A 319 7.08 7.75 29.22
N ARG A 320 5.87 8.25 29.49
CA ARG A 320 5.60 9.17 30.59
C ARG A 320 5.96 8.63 31.99
N ALA A 321 6.01 7.31 32.18
CA ALA A 321 6.43 6.70 33.43
C ALA A 321 7.96 6.63 33.56
N GLY A 322 8.71 7.04 32.53
CA GLY A 322 10.16 7.01 32.48
C GLY A 322 10.72 5.65 32.03
N THR A 323 9.87 4.73 31.58
CA THR A 323 10.32 3.43 31.07
C THR A 323 11.03 3.64 29.74
N GLU A 324 12.30 3.24 29.66
CA GLU A 324 13.06 3.24 28.41
C GLU A 324 12.68 2.03 27.56
N TYR A 325 12.32 2.29 26.30
CA TYR A 325 11.94 1.23 25.36
C TYR A 325 13.10 0.87 24.44
N GLU A 326 13.67 1.87 23.77
CA GLU A 326 14.77 1.69 22.83
C GLU A 326 15.70 2.90 22.88
N SER A 327 16.99 2.63 22.71
CA SER A 327 18.04 3.65 22.57
C SER A 327 18.89 3.30 21.36
N VAL A 328 19.25 4.30 20.55
CA VAL A 328 20.04 4.11 19.33
C VAL A 328 20.98 5.28 19.14
N GLU A 329 22.19 4.95 18.72
CA GLU A 329 23.14 5.94 18.25
C GLU A 329 23.17 5.93 16.71
N ILE A 330 22.98 7.11 16.14
CA ILE A 330 23.00 7.35 14.71
C ILE A 330 24.24 8.17 14.40
N GLU A 331 25.17 7.57 13.68
CA GLU A 331 26.31 8.29 13.11
C GLU A 331 25.96 8.81 11.71
N ALA A 332 26.26 10.07 11.45
CA ALA A 332 26.12 10.67 10.13
C ALA A 332 27.39 11.37 9.67
N LYS A 333 27.55 11.47 8.34
CA LYS A 333 28.71 12.10 7.71
C LYS A 333 28.27 13.00 6.57
N GLY A 334 28.87 14.18 6.49
CA GLY A 334 28.66 15.13 5.41
C GLY A 334 29.99 15.54 4.79
N LEU A 335 30.03 15.58 3.45
CA LEU A 335 31.20 15.96 2.68
C LEU A 335 30.89 17.20 1.86
N GLY A 336 31.76 18.21 1.88
CA GLY A 336 31.56 19.43 1.09
C GLY A 336 32.88 20.11 0.76
N VAL A 337 32.84 21.00 -0.23
CA VAL A 337 33.98 21.91 -0.51
C VAL A 337 33.91 23.18 0.35
N SER A 338 32.86 23.32 1.18
CA SER A 338 32.70 24.35 2.20
C SER A 338 32.03 23.76 3.44
N ASP A 339 32.18 24.41 4.60
CA ASP A 339 31.55 23.97 5.86
C ASP A 339 30.03 23.88 5.70
N PHE A 340 29.42 24.85 5.03
CA PHE A 340 27.99 24.87 4.74
C PHE A 340 27.52 23.65 3.93
N GLN A 341 28.28 23.26 2.89
CA GLN A 341 27.93 22.08 2.10
C GLN A 341 28.11 20.78 2.90
N ALA A 342 29.20 20.67 3.65
CA ALA A 342 29.45 19.51 4.50
C ALA A 342 28.36 19.37 5.57
N GLU A 343 27.96 20.46 6.20
CA GLU A 343 26.89 20.49 7.21
C GLU A 343 25.51 20.16 6.62
N ASN A 344 25.18 20.68 5.44
CA ASN A 344 23.91 20.34 4.78
C ASN A 344 23.82 18.86 4.40
N ARG A 345 24.91 18.28 3.90
CA ARG A 345 24.96 16.84 3.61
C ARG A 345 24.90 16.00 4.87
N LEU A 346 25.54 16.45 5.95
CA LEU A 346 25.44 15.81 7.27
C LEU A 346 23.98 15.79 7.75
N LYS A 347 23.26 16.92 7.63
CA LYS A 347 21.84 17.03 7.99
C LYS A 347 20.95 16.12 7.13
N GLN A 348 21.25 16.00 5.84
CA GLN A 348 20.53 15.08 4.96
C GLN A 348 20.75 13.61 5.36
N ASP A 349 22.00 13.21 5.60
CA ASP A 349 22.32 11.83 6.04
C ASP A 349 21.66 11.52 7.40
N PHE A 350 21.67 12.47 8.34
CA PHE A 350 20.91 12.34 9.58
C PHE A 350 19.42 12.17 9.33
N ARG A 351 18.79 12.97 8.45
CA ARG A 351 17.36 12.85 8.15
C ARG A 351 17.01 11.44 7.68
N GLU A 352 17.73 10.94 6.69
CA GLU A 352 17.46 9.62 6.11
C GLU A 352 17.64 8.48 7.14
N LYS A 353 18.69 8.56 7.96
CA LYS A 353 18.96 7.57 9.01
C LYS A 353 17.97 7.64 10.17
N VAL A 354 17.60 8.85 10.61
CA VAL A 354 16.60 9.07 11.65
C VAL A 354 15.24 8.55 11.21
N GLU A 355 14.77 8.91 10.01
CA GLU A 355 13.49 8.42 9.48
C GLU A 355 13.45 6.88 9.43
N ARG A 356 14.52 6.26 8.94
CA ARG A 356 14.62 4.80 8.86
C ARG A 356 14.63 4.14 10.24
N THR A 357 15.39 4.69 11.17
CA THR A 357 15.52 4.13 12.52
C THR A 357 14.23 4.29 13.30
N PHE A 358 13.61 5.46 13.21
CA PHE A 358 12.33 5.74 13.85
C PHE A 358 11.20 4.87 13.31
N THR A 359 11.17 4.62 12.00
CA THR A 359 10.22 3.69 11.39
C THR A 359 10.39 2.28 11.95
N LYS A 360 11.63 1.78 12.02
CA LYS A 360 11.94 0.45 12.59
C LYS A 360 11.55 0.34 14.07
N TRP A 361 11.81 1.38 14.85
CA TRP A 361 11.41 1.42 16.26
C TRP A 361 9.90 1.27 16.43
N LEU A 362 9.12 2.04 15.67
CA LEU A 362 7.67 1.93 15.71
C LEU A 362 7.18 0.55 15.26
N GLU A 363 7.83 -0.08 14.27
CA GLU A 363 7.53 -1.45 13.89
C GLU A 363 7.83 -2.45 15.02
N ASN A 364 8.94 -2.28 15.74
CA ASN A 364 9.32 -3.14 16.87
C ASN A 364 8.42 -2.96 18.09
N LEU A 365 8.02 -1.73 18.40
CA LEU A 365 7.11 -1.42 19.51
C LEU A 365 5.74 -2.08 19.35
N VAL A 366 5.32 -2.32 18.10
CA VAL A 366 4.04 -2.96 17.78
C VAL A 366 4.10 -4.48 17.78
N LYS A 367 5.28 -5.08 17.53
CA LYS A 367 5.50 -6.51 17.81
C LYS A 367 5.41 -6.79 19.32
#